data_AF-A0A945BCS8-F1
#
_entry.id   AF-A0A945BCS8-F1
#
_cell.length_a   1.000
_cell.length_b   1.000
_cell.length_c   1.000
_cell.angle_alpha   90.00
_cell.angle_beta   90.00
_cell.angle_gamma   90.00
#
_symmetry.space_group_name_H-M   'P 1'
#
loop_
_entity.id
_entity.type
_entity.pdbx_description
1 polymer ?
#
loop_
_entity_poly.entity_id
_entity_poly.type
_entity_poly.pdbx_seq_one_letter_code
_entity_poly.pdbx_strand_id
1 'polypeptide(L)'
;MSLYLATQFVFEAAPVLAWEKKIREQGNMLPVYVGIPGIATIKTLMRHAQHCGVGPSMRFLTRNPLDMIKLGLKDSVLGKFVNAPSSEPSELLRDLIEGINADPDCLIQQCHLYPLGGLKKSAEWMYKIQDGHFEISEKGFTTT
;
A
#
# COMPACT_ATOMS: atom_id res chain seq x y z
N MET A 1 -23.92 -8.54 13.72
CA MET A 1 -23.26 -7.89 12.55
C MET A 1 -22.33 -6.84 13.11
N SER A 2 -21.02 -6.92 12.85
CA SER A 2 -20.04 -5.92 13.27
C SER A 2 -19.94 -4.82 12.21
N LEU A 3 -19.81 -3.57 12.64
CA LEU A 3 -19.60 -2.41 11.76
C LEU A 3 -18.12 -2.00 11.81
N TYR A 4 -17.59 -1.53 10.69
CA TYR A 4 -16.22 -1.02 10.59
C TYR A 4 -16.14 0.10 9.55
N LEU A 5 -15.09 0.92 9.65
CA LEU A 5 -14.72 1.91 8.64
C LEU A 5 -13.67 1.31 7.70
N ALA A 6 -13.87 1.40 6.40
CA ALA A 6 -12.82 1.10 5.41
C ALA A 6 -12.30 2.39 4.80
N THR A 7 -10.99 2.58 4.76
CA THR A 7 -10.39 3.74 4.09
C THR A 7 -10.17 3.43 2.60
N GLN A 8 -10.00 4.48 1.79
CA GLN A 8 -9.33 4.31 0.51
C GLN A 8 -7.89 3.80 0.72
N PHE A 9 -7.26 3.23 -0.33
CA PHE A 9 -5.85 2.88 -0.25
C PHE A 9 -4.95 4.09 0.01
N VAL A 10 -3.92 3.86 0.82
CA VAL A 10 -2.87 4.83 1.11
C VAL A 10 -1.51 4.32 0.64
N PHE A 11 -0.53 5.21 0.59
CA PHE A 11 0.87 4.86 0.25
C PHE A 11 1.85 5.17 1.37
N GLU A 12 1.40 5.89 2.40
CA GLU A 12 2.19 6.27 3.56
C GLU A 12 1.34 6.03 4.82
N ALA A 13 1.96 5.49 5.88
CA ALA A 13 1.27 5.17 7.12
C ALA A 13 0.92 6.42 7.94
N ALA A 14 1.84 7.40 7.99
CA ALA A 14 1.70 8.56 8.88
C ALA A 14 0.39 9.36 8.68
N PRO A 15 -0.07 9.66 7.45
CA PRO A 15 -1.34 10.37 7.26
C PRO A 15 -2.57 9.61 7.77
N VAL A 16 -2.62 8.28 7.60
CA VAL A 16 -3.77 7.48 8.03
C VAL A 16 -3.77 7.24 9.54
N LEU A 17 -2.60 7.09 10.16
CA LEU A 17 -2.47 7.03 11.63
C LEU A 17 -2.91 8.35 12.28
N ALA A 18 -2.47 9.49 11.72
CA ALA A 18 -2.90 10.80 12.20
C ALA A 18 -4.41 11.03 12.02
N TRP A 19 -4.96 10.56 10.90
CA TRP A 19 -6.41 10.61 10.66
C TRP A 19 -7.19 9.73 11.63
N GLU A 20 -6.74 8.48 11.87
CA GLU A 20 -7.37 7.56 12.81
C GLU A 20 -7.44 8.18 14.21
N LYS A 21 -6.30 8.68 14.71
CA LYS A 21 -6.23 9.33 16.01
C LYS A 21 -7.21 10.48 16.12
N LYS A 22 -7.27 11.33 15.09
CA LYS A 22 -8.21 12.46 15.05
C LYS A 22 -9.67 12.03 15.10
N ILE A 23 -10.08 11.01 14.34
CA ILE A 23 -11.49 10.56 14.35
C ILE A 23 -11.84 9.84 15.66
N ARG A 24 -10.88 9.14 16.27
CA ARG A 24 -11.04 8.52 17.59
C ARG A 24 -11.22 9.58 18.68
N GLU A 25 -10.42 10.64 18.67
CA GLU A 25 -10.58 11.79 19.57
C GLU A 25 -11.93 12.51 19.38
N GLN A 26 -12.57 12.36 18.21
CA GLN A 26 -13.92 12.86 17.92
C GLN A 26 -15.04 11.88 18.32
N GLY A 27 -14.70 10.76 18.97
CA GLY A 27 -15.64 9.78 19.50
C GLY A 27 -15.90 8.57 18.60
N ASN A 28 -15.13 8.37 17.51
CA ASN A 28 -15.21 7.13 16.76
C ASN A 28 -14.71 5.95 17.61
N MET A 29 -15.54 4.91 17.71
CA MET A 29 -15.21 3.64 18.36
C MET A 29 -15.20 2.46 17.37
N LEU A 30 -15.47 2.71 16.08
CA LEU A 30 -15.50 1.66 15.07
C LEU A 30 -14.06 1.24 14.69
N PRO A 31 -13.80 -0.07 14.51
CA PRO A 31 -12.57 -0.54 13.92
C PRO A 31 -12.32 0.08 12.55
N VAL A 32 -11.06 0.34 12.24
CA VAL A 32 -10.60 0.86 10.95
C VAL A 32 -9.89 -0.24 10.18
N TYR A 33 -10.34 -0.50 8.96
CA TYR A 33 -9.67 -1.35 7.99
C TYR A 33 -8.97 -0.45 6.98
N VAL A 34 -7.64 -0.38 7.09
CA VAL A 34 -6.83 0.50 6.26
C VAL A 34 -6.67 -0.08 4.85
N GLY A 35 -7.04 0.70 3.86
CA GLY A 35 -6.83 0.36 2.46
C GLY A 35 -5.34 0.28 2.11
N ILE A 36 -4.93 -0.82 1.47
CA ILE A 36 -3.58 -0.97 0.91
C ILE A 36 -3.66 -1.37 -0.58
N PRO A 37 -2.74 -0.91 -1.43
CA PRO A 37 -2.68 -1.37 -2.81
C PRO A 37 -2.13 -2.81 -2.86
N GLY A 38 -2.71 -3.62 -3.74
CA GLY A 38 -2.17 -4.92 -4.11
C GLY A 38 -0.99 -4.81 -5.07
N ILE A 39 -0.52 -5.97 -5.55
CA ILE A 39 0.63 -6.06 -6.45
C ILE A 39 0.23 -5.52 -7.83
N ALA A 40 0.72 -4.32 -8.14
CA ALA A 40 0.46 -3.63 -9.40
C ALA A 40 1.67 -2.83 -9.89
N THR A 41 1.67 -2.51 -11.19
CA THR A 41 2.71 -1.64 -11.77
C THR A 41 2.53 -0.20 -11.30
N ILE A 42 3.62 0.57 -11.20
CA ILE A 42 3.57 2.00 -10.86
C ILE A 42 2.61 2.77 -11.79
N LYS A 43 2.58 2.45 -13.10
CA LYS A 43 1.62 3.04 -14.06
C LYS A 43 0.16 2.83 -13.65
N THR A 44 -0.15 1.64 -13.12
CA THR A 44 -1.51 1.28 -12.67
C THR A 44 -1.85 2.02 -11.38
N LEU A 45 -0.92 2.04 -10.42
CA LEU A 45 -1.07 2.78 -9.17
C LEU A 45 -1.25 4.28 -9.40
N MET A 46 -0.46 4.89 -10.29
CA MET A 46 -0.58 6.31 -10.65
C MET A 46 -1.94 6.63 -11.28
N ARG A 47 -2.42 5.78 -12.21
CA ARG A 47 -3.74 5.97 -12.84
C ARG A 47 -4.86 5.89 -11.81
N HIS A 48 -4.81 4.93 -10.90
CA HIS A 48 -5.80 4.82 -9.83
C HIS A 48 -5.71 5.98 -8.84
N ALA A 49 -4.49 6.40 -8.46
CA ALA A 49 -4.27 7.55 -7.60
C ALA A 49 -4.88 8.84 -8.18
N GLN A 50 -4.70 9.07 -9.49
CA GLN A 50 -5.32 10.18 -10.20
C GLN A 50 -6.84 10.12 -10.17
N HIS A 51 -7.44 8.96 -10.49
CA HIS A 51 -8.89 8.80 -10.47
C HIS A 51 -9.50 8.98 -9.07
N CYS A 52 -8.77 8.59 -8.03
CA CYS A 52 -9.21 8.72 -6.64
C CYS A 52 -8.88 10.08 -6.01
N GLY A 53 -8.26 11.01 -6.74
CA GLY A 53 -7.91 12.33 -6.24
C GLY A 53 -6.83 12.35 -5.16
N VAL A 54 -6.03 11.28 -5.04
CA VAL A 54 -4.98 11.17 -4.01
C VAL A 54 -3.66 11.76 -4.53
N GLY A 55 -3.59 13.08 -4.65
CA GLY A 55 -2.41 13.82 -5.11
C GLY A 55 -1.09 13.53 -4.34
N PRO A 56 -1.10 13.38 -3.00
CA PRO A 56 0.10 12.99 -2.24
C PRO A 56 0.68 11.63 -2.67
N SER A 57 -0.18 10.70 -3.08
CA SER A 57 0.22 9.38 -3.59
C SER A 57 1.05 9.42 -4.85
N MET A 58 0.86 10.45 -5.69
CA MET A 58 1.68 10.62 -6.89
C MET A 58 3.12 10.94 -6.52
N ARG A 59 3.38 11.72 -5.46
CA ARG A 59 4.74 12.03 -5.02
C ARG A 59 5.46 10.79 -4.55
N PHE A 60 4.81 9.97 -3.71
CA PHE A 60 5.34 8.70 -3.24
C PHE A 60 5.69 7.77 -4.42
N LEU A 61 4.75 7.59 -5.36
CA LEU A 61 4.94 6.72 -6.53
C LEU A 61 6.06 7.19 -7.47
N THR A 62 6.40 8.47 -7.46
CA THR A 62 7.49 9.06 -8.27
C THR A 62 8.81 9.24 -7.50
N ARG A 63 8.91 8.79 -6.25
CA ARG A 63 10.09 8.95 -5.38
C ARG A 63 11.35 8.32 -5.96
N ASN A 64 11.22 7.23 -6.72
CA ASN A 64 12.35 6.47 -7.25
C ASN A 64 12.69 6.88 -8.70
N PRO A 65 13.81 7.59 -8.95
CA PRO A 65 14.17 8.04 -10.29
C PRO A 65 14.41 6.89 -11.28
N LEU A 66 14.93 5.75 -10.81
CA LEU A 66 15.18 4.59 -11.66
C LEU A 66 13.88 3.96 -12.15
N ASP A 67 12.86 3.92 -11.30
CA ASP A 67 11.55 3.40 -11.69
C ASP A 67 10.86 4.34 -12.69
N MET A 68 11.06 5.65 -12.56
CA MET A 68 10.58 6.62 -13.55
C MET A 68 11.27 6.47 -14.91
N ILE A 69 12.58 6.21 -14.92
CA ILE A 69 13.32 5.92 -16.16
C ILE A 69 12.80 4.63 -16.81
N LYS A 70 12.64 3.54 -16.04
CA LYS A 70 12.08 2.27 -16.54
C LYS A 70 10.66 2.45 -17.08
N LEU A 71 9.84 3.24 -16.39
CA LEU A 71 8.48 3.56 -16.82
C LEU A 71 8.46 4.34 -18.14
N GLY A 72 9.35 5.33 -18.30
CA GLY A 72 9.49 6.11 -19.54
C GLY A 72 9.99 5.28 -20.73
N LEU A 73 10.81 4.26 -20.48
CA LEU A 73 11.30 3.35 -21.52
C LEU A 73 10.27 2.28 -21.93
N LYS A 74 9.18 2.08 -21.17
CA LYS A 74 8.20 1.02 -21.41
C LYS A 74 7.59 1.08 -22.81
N ASP A 75 7.34 2.28 -23.31
CA ASP A 75 6.70 2.51 -24.62
C ASP A 75 7.75 2.61 -25.77
N SER A 76 9.04 2.42 -25.47
CA SER A 76 10.16 2.39 -26.43
C SER A 76 10.45 0.98 -26.96
N VAL A 77 11.26 0.88 -28.02
CA VAL A 77 11.80 -0.39 -28.55
C VAL A 77 12.57 -1.17 -27.47
N LEU A 78 13.28 -0.45 -26.59
CA LEU A 78 13.96 -1.02 -25.42
C LEU A 78 12.98 -1.51 -24.33
N GLY A 79 11.72 -1.03 -24.34
CA GLY A 79 10.70 -1.37 -23.36
C GLY A 79 10.32 -2.85 -23.32
N LYS A 80 10.52 -3.59 -24.43
CA LYS A 80 10.36 -5.05 -24.47
C LYS A 80 11.35 -5.80 -23.56
N PHE A 81 12.46 -5.16 -23.20
CA PHE A 81 13.51 -5.72 -22.36
C PHE A 81 13.51 -5.13 -20.94
N VAL A 82 12.58 -4.21 -20.64
CA VAL A 82 12.49 -3.55 -19.34
C VAL A 82 11.21 -3.99 -18.63
N ASN A 83 11.35 -4.68 -17.50
CA ASN A 83 10.22 -5.01 -16.65
C ASN A 83 9.60 -3.72 -16.08
N ALA A 84 8.28 -3.60 -16.18
CA ALA A 84 7.57 -2.49 -15.55
C ALA A 84 7.81 -2.52 -14.04
N PRO A 85 8.18 -1.39 -13.42
CA PRO A 85 8.39 -1.35 -11.99
C PRO A 85 7.06 -1.69 -11.29
N SER A 86 7.12 -2.70 -10.42
CA SER A 86 6.02 -3.14 -9.58
C SER A 86 6.28 -2.63 -8.16
N SER A 87 5.24 -2.16 -7.50
CA SER A 87 5.32 -1.81 -6.08
C SER A 87 4.61 -2.90 -5.28
N GLU A 88 5.27 -3.34 -4.23
CA GLU A 88 4.65 -4.09 -3.13
C GLU A 88 4.44 -3.14 -1.94
N PRO A 89 3.38 -3.33 -1.13
CA PRO A 89 3.10 -2.45 0.01
C PRO A 89 3.90 -2.84 1.27
N SER A 90 5.08 -3.47 1.13
CA SER A 90 5.83 -4.03 2.27
C SER A 90 6.37 -2.95 3.21
N GLU A 91 6.94 -1.86 2.66
CA GLU A 91 7.37 -0.67 3.43
C GLU A 91 6.16 -0.04 4.16
N LEU A 92 5.04 0.16 3.46
CA LEU A 92 3.81 0.69 4.04
C LEU A 92 3.29 -0.17 5.19
N LEU A 93 3.28 -1.50 5.03
CA LEU A 93 2.82 -2.42 6.06
C LEU A 93 3.71 -2.39 7.29
N ARG A 94 5.03 -2.32 7.10
CA ARG A 94 5.98 -2.17 8.22
C ARG A 94 5.68 -0.88 9.00
N ASP A 95 5.57 0.25 8.30
CA ASP A 95 5.31 1.55 8.93
C ASP A 95 3.95 1.60 9.64
N LEU A 96 2.92 0.95 9.07
CA LEU A 96 1.61 0.81 9.71
C LEU A 96 1.71 0.01 11.01
N ILE A 97 2.40 -1.13 10.99
CA ILE A 97 2.58 -1.99 12.17
C ILE A 97 3.36 -1.25 13.26
N GLU A 98 4.43 -0.53 12.89
CA GLU A 98 5.20 0.30 13.84
C GLU A 98 4.31 1.36 14.50
N GLY A 99 3.49 2.07 13.70
CA GLY A 99 2.56 3.07 14.21
C GLY A 99 1.45 2.51 15.09
N ILE A 100 0.87 1.37 14.72
CA ILE A 100 -0.15 0.67 15.52
C ILE A 100 0.44 0.22 16.86
N ASN A 101 1.64 -0.35 16.87
CA ASN A 101 2.29 -0.80 18.09
C ASN A 101 2.71 0.36 19.01
N ALA A 102 2.92 1.56 18.46
CA ALA A 102 3.25 2.75 19.23
C ALA A 102 2.03 3.42 19.91
N ASP A 103 0.80 3.07 19.50
CA ASP A 103 -0.44 3.60 20.08
C ASP A 103 -1.40 2.46 20.47
N PRO A 104 -1.41 2.05 21.75
CA PRO A 104 -2.26 0.97 22.24
C PRO A 104 -3.77 1.16 22.03
N ASP A 105 -4.22 2.41 21.83
CA ASP A 105 -5.62 2.75 21.62
C ASP A 105 -5.99 2.84 20.12
N CYS A 106 -5.05 2.55 19.21
CA CYS A 106 -5.28 2.64 17.78
C CYS A 106 -6.41 1.70 17.32
N LEU A 107 -7.34 2.23 16.53
CA LEU A 107 -8.48 1.47 16.00
C LEU A 107 -8.18 0.73 14.69
N ILE A 108 -6.98 0.86 14.11
CA ILE A 108 -6.61 0.11 12.90
C ILE A 108 -6.39 -1.36 13.27
N GLN A 109 -7.22 -2.25 12.73
CA GLN A 109 -7.18 -3.68 13.06
C GLN A 109 -6.81 -4.59 11.88
N GLN A 110 -7.11 -4.15 10.66
CA GLN A 110 -6.92 -4.98 9.47
C GLN A 110 -6.53 -4.13 8.26
N CYS A 111 -5.95 -4.79 7.26
CA CYS A 111 -5.75 -4.22 5.94
C CYS A 111 -6.87 -4.65 5.00
N HIS A 112 -7.40 -3.72 4.22
CA HIS A 112 -8.27 -3.97 3.08
C HIS A 112 -7.47 -3.89 1.78
N LEU A 113 -7.24 -5.03 1.14
CA LEU A 113 -6.41 -5.13 -0.06
C LEU A 113 -7.19 -4.74 -1.32
N TYR A 114 -6.75 -3.67 -1.99
CA TYR A 114 -7.27 -3.26 -3.29
C TYR A 114 -6.39 -3.84 -4.42
N PRO A 115 -6.84 -4.86 -5.18
CA PRO A 115 -5.97 -5.55 -6.14
C PRO A 115 -5.63 -4.75 -7.40
N LEU A 116 -6.39 -3.70 -7.73
CA LEU A 116 -6.12 -2.76 -8.84
C LEU A 116 -5.78 -3.45 -10.18
N GLY A 117 -6.53 -4.50 -10.52
CA GLY A 117 -6.33 -5.30 -11.74
C GLY A 117 -5.34 -6.46 -11.62
N GLY A 118 -4.62 -6.58 -10.50
CA GLY A 118 -3.66 -7.62 -10.18
C GLY A 118 -4.14 -8.67 -9.18
N LEU A 119 -5.41 -9.11 -9.27
CA LEU A 119 -6.03 -10.00 -8.26
C LEU A 119 -5.20 -11.26 -7.98
N LYS A 120 -4.86 -12.03 -9.02
CA LYS A 120 -4.09 -13.28 -8.87
C LYS A 120 -2.76 -13.05 -8.14
N LYS A 121 -1.96 -12.09 -8.62
CA LYS A 121 -0.66 -11.75 -8.03
C LYS A 121 -0.78 -11.26 -6.59
N SER A 122 -1.81 -10.45 -6.31
CA SER A 122 -2.06 -9.93 -4.97
C SER A 122 -2.48 -11.02 -3.99
N ALA A 123 -3.28 -11.99 -4.45
CA ALA A 123 -3.67 -13.15 -3.65
C ALA A 123 -2.47 -14.07 -3.38
N GLU A 124 -1.67 -14.39 -4.41
CA GLU A 124 -0.43 -15.19 -4.25
C GLU A 124 0.53 -14.56 -3.24
N TRP A 125 0.75 -13.24 -3.34
CA TRP A 125 1.58 -12.50 -2.39
C TRP A 125 1.00 -12.52 -0.97
N MET A 126 -0.30 -12.33 -0.81
CA MET A 126 -0.97 -12.39 0.50
C MET A 126 -0.86 -13.77 1.14
N TYR A 127 -1.05 -14.85 0.38
CA TYR A 127 -0.93 -16.21 0.89
C TYR A 127 0.50 -16.52 1.35
N LYS A 128 1.52 -16.10 0.60
CA LYS A 128 2.92 -16.23 1.06
C LYS A 128 3.15 -15.59 2.42
N ILE A 129 2.60 -14.40 2.66
CA ILE A 129 2.73 -13.72 3.97
C ILE A 129 2.00 -14.51 5.06
N GLN A 130 0.76 -14.94 4.78
CA GLN A 130 -0.05 -15.72 5.75
C GLN A 130 0.62 -17.04 6.13
N ASP A 131 1.29 -17.68 5.18
CA ASP A 131 2.00 -18.96 5.37
C ASP A 131 3.41 -18.76 5.97
N GLY A 132 3.83 -17.52 6.24
CA GLY A 132 5.14 -17.21 6.82
C GLY A 132 6.30 -17.24 5.82
N HIS A 133 6.02 -17.24 4.52
CA HIS A 133 7.00 -17.19 3.44
C HIS A 133 7.42 -15.75 3.11
N PHE A 134 8.10 -15.10 4.06
CA PHE A 134 8.70 -13.79 3.86
C PHE A 134 9.92 -13.58 4.75
N GLU A 135 10.82 -12.69 4.32
CA GLU A 135 11.99 -12.24 5.07
C GLU A 135 11.87 -10.74 5.36
N ILE A 136 12.09 -10.35 6.61
CA ILE A 136 12.09 -8.94 7.03
C ILE A 136 13.41 -8.28 6.58
N SER A 137 13.31 -7.03 6.14
CA SER A 137 14.44 -6.18 5.79
C SER A 137 14.34 -4.84 6.52
N GLU A 138 15.38 -4.00 6.45
CA GLU A 138 15.34 -2.65 7.05
C GLU A 138 14.21 -1.77 6.49
N LYS A 139 13.76 -2.01 5.26
CA LYS A 139 12.76 -1.18 4.57
C LYS A 139 11.38 -1.82 4.46
N GLY A 140 11.16 -2.99 5.04
CA GLY A 140 9.91 -3.75 4.86
C GLY A 140 10.16 -5.25 4.93
N PHE A 141 9.65 -5.99 3.96
CA PHE A 141 9.86 -7.43 3.84
C PHE A 141 9.75 -7.85 2.38
N THR A 142 10.24 -9.05 2.07
CA THR A 142 10.12 -9.64 0.72
C THR A 142 9.59 -11.07 0.85
N THR A 143 8.62 -11.44 0.02
CA THR A 143 8.07 -12.80 0.02
C THR A 143 9.01 -13.79 -0.66
N THR A 144 9.21 -14.97 -0.06
CA THR A 144 10.09 -16.05 -0.57
C THR A 144 9.36 -17.05 -1.45
#